data_AF-A0A9P0IPG7-F1
#
_entry.id   AF-A0A9P0IPG7-F1
#
_cell.length_a   1.000
_cell.length_b   1.000
_cell.length_c   1.000
_cell.angle_alpha   90.00
_cell.angle_beta   90.00
_cell.angle_gamma   90.00
#
_symmetry.space_group_name_H-M   'P 1'
#
loop_
_entity.id
_entity.type
_entity.pdbx_description
1 polymer ?
#
loop_
_entity_poly.entity_id
_entity_poly.type
_entity_poly.pdbx_seq_one_letter_code
_entity_poly.pdbx_strand_id
1 'polypeptide(L)'
;MSVTMNVVGLLTLLLVTQLSDGKIDGNSSVEIEHCQIDRIPGVGIADDGLPGPWISDLFHRALFNFSIKHVGSSACRTQSDMYDRHLQNHTSWAVRMSESWNRYPIGLLAGNRYDMGIYDECVDVGYPVIGQYCLSDIKLKPLAAKDYSFNRTLDLDDFGNKNAWKTVLGWGDYLDKVHRNGLNLGICIPNSCSALDLQTSMQNELDRVFSPEGIKAIVRVDPIMCTIGGDMYPYDKNFYFTSIFLLMLVLICCGTTLYHFIRISYNKNPKETPNESVGLFCETFSLINSSNGLLKFDKNNELNSLYGFKVLMMMMILLCHSLFYSFSNHPFNPKFVESIYVNGPDSLLILGNIVDPFFFVSGFLMYLNMSKSFQKSENGLKKIISAIINRMLRLLPAYCIMMAITSHILPHLGNGPLWPKMIWEESEICKKYWWTNLLFISNFIDIKYGCLIVNYYVSCDVQFFIIGVIIVYAYMKNTKYGIRLLASILSLSLFVPFLVTFLTKRFGIDMLYIT
;
A
#
# COMPACT_ATOMS: atom_id res chain seq x y z
N MET A 1 25.83 16.45 -13.13
CA MET A 1 26.52 15.57 -14.10
C MET A 1 26.47 14.13 -13.57
N SER A 2 25.33 13.44 -13.73
CA SER A 2 25.18 11.97 -13.56
C SER A 2 23.69 11.60 -13.70
N VAL A 3 23.08 11.89 -14.86
CA VAL A 3 21.68 11.50 -15.15
C VAL A 3 21.63 10.27 -16.06
N THR A 4 22.73 9.97 -16.76
CA THR A 4 22.86 8.84 -17.69
C THR A 4 23.36 7.54 -17.05
N MET A 5 23.98 7.57 -15.86
CA MET A 5 24.42 6.34 -15.16
C MET A 5 23.28 5.59 -14.46
N ASN A 6 22.19 6.26 -14.08
CA ASN A 6 21.12 5.65 -13.28
C ASN A 6 20.22 4.71 -14.11
N VAL A 7 20.08 4.94 -15.42
CA VAL A 7 19.25 4.09 -16.29
C VAL A 7 19.97 2.78 -16.63
N VAL A 8 21.30 2.83 -16.81
CA VAL A 8 22.12 1.63 -17.08
C VAL A 8 22.24 0.77 -15.83
N GLY A 9 22.42 1.37 -14.66
CA GLY A 9 22.48 0.66 -13.37
C GLY A 9 21.19 -0.12 -13.03
N LEU A 10 20.03 0.45 -13.37
CA LEU A 10 18.72 -0.19 -13.11
C LEU A 10 18.46 -1.40 -14.02
N LEU A 11 18.88 -1.31 -15.30
CA LEU A 11 18.79 -2.42 -16.26
C LEU A 11 19.74 -3.58 -15.90
N THR A 12 20.94 -3.28 -15.38
CA THR A 12 21.85 -4.31 -14.89
C THR A 12 21.35 -4.99 -13.61
N LEU A 13 20.63 -4.28 -12.72
CA LEU A 13 20.09 -4.88 -11.49
C LEU A 13 18.93 -5.85 -11.77
N LEU A 14 18.07 -5.54 -12.75
CA LEU A 14 16.98 -6.41 -13.20
C LEU A 14 17.47 -7.67 -13.92
N LEU A 15 18.66 -7.63 -14.53
CA LEU A 15 19.32 -8.80 -15.11
C LEU A 15 19.98 -9.68 -14.04
N VAL A 16 20.44 -9.10 -12.93
CA VAL A 16 21.08 -9.84 -11.83
C VAL A 16 20.05 -10.58 -10.96
N THR A 17 18.83 -10.05 -10.80
CA THR A 17 17.77 -10.75 -10.05
C THR A 17 17.18 -11.96 -10.78
N GLN A 18 17.41 -12.10 -12.10
CA GLN A 18 17.01 -13.29 -12.86
C GLN A 18 18.09 -14.38 -12.96
N LEU A 19 19.30 -14.14 -12.44
CA LEU A 19 20.44 -15.06 -12.58
C LEU A 19 20.91 -15.69 -11.26
N SER A 20 20.19 -15.49 -10.15
CA SER A 20 20.50 -16.17 -8.88
C SER A 20 19.73 -17.47 -8.70
N ASP A 21 19.71 -18.34 -9.72
CA ASP A 21 19.49 -19.77 -9.55
C ASP A 21 20.85 -20.48 -9.63
N GLY A 22 21.56 -20.45 -8.51
CA GLY A 22 22.87 -21.05 -8.33
C GLY A 22 22.83 -22.35 -7.53
N LYS A 23 22.57 -23.45 -8.24
CA LYS A 23 23.17 -24.79 -8.09
C LYS A 23 23.70 -25.19 -6.70
N ILE A 24 23.01 -26.15 -6.08
CA ILE A 24 23.52 -26.94 -4.94
C ILE A 24 24.27 -28.14 -5.52
N ASP A 25 25.59 -28.14 -5.47
CA ASP A 25 26.42 -29.33 -5.69
C ASP A 25 26.67 -30.05 -4.35
N GLY A 26 26.48 -31.36 -4.37
CA GLY A 26 26.56 -32.23 -3.20
C GLY A 26 27.96 -32.75 -2.88
N ASN A 27 27.97 -33.58 -1.82
CA ASN A 27 29.05 -34.36 -1.23
C ASN A 27 30.01 -33.64 -0.26
N SER A 28 29.72 -33.84 1.03
CA SER A 28 30.74 -34.28 1.98
C SER A 28 30.08 -35.10 3.09
N SER A 29 30.32 -36.41 3.08
CA SER A 29 30.04 -37.34 4.16
C SER A 29 30.90 -36.99 5.38
N VAL A 30 30.25 -36.67 6.50
CA VAL A 30 30.92 -36.51 7.80
C VAL A 30 30.37 -37.56 8.75
N GLU A 31 31.30 -38.33 9.31
CA GLU A 31 31.07 -39.43 10.24
C GLU A 31 30.35 -38.97 11.51
N ILE A 32 29.40 -39.79 11.98
CA ILE A 32 28.66 -39.59 13.21
C ILE A 32 29.52 -40.09 14.37
N GLU A 33 30.16 -39.18 15.09
CA GLU A 33 30.80 -39.48 16.37
C GLU A 33 29.79 -39.30 17.51
N HIS A 34 29.66 -40.34 18.34
CA HIS A 34 28.80 -40.38 19.53
C HIS A 34 29.23 -39.31 20.54
N CYS A 35 28.44 -38.24 20.70
CA CYS A 35 28.71 -37.23 21.73
C CYS A 35 27.99 -37.62 23.04
N GLN A 36 28.77 -37.97 24.05
CA GLN A 36 28.29 -38.17 25.43
C GLN A 36 27.72 -36.86 25.99
N ILE A 37 26.60 -36.95 26.69
CA ILE A 37 25.96 -35.83 27.38
C ILE A 37 26.79 -35.51 28.63
N ASP A 38 27.76 -34.60 28.47
CA ASP A 38 28.38 -33.92 29.61
C ASP A 38 27.48 -32.79 30.10
N ARG A 39 27.16 -32.83 31.40
CA ARG A 39 26.38 -31.78 32.08
C ARG A 39 27.15 -30.46 31.98
N ILE A 40 26.58 -29.50 31.25
CA ILE A 40 27.05 -28.12 31.26
C ILE A 40 26.92 -27.59 32.70
N PRO A 41 28.00 -27.10 33.32
CA PRO A 41 27.94 -26.53 34.66
C PRO A 41 27.09 -25.26 34.63
N GLY A 42 26.19 -25.14 35.62
CA GLY A 42 25.24 -24.04 35.72
C GLY A 42 25.95 -22.69 35.69
N VAL A 43 25.76 -21.96 34.59
CA VAL A 43 26.03 -20.53 34.51
C VAL A 43 25.02 -19.87 35.43
N GLY A 44 25.50 -19.32 36.55
CA GLY A 44 24.69 -18.46 37.41
C GLY A 44 24.20 -17.28 36.58
N ILE A 45 22.89 -17.27 36.29
CA ILE A 45 22.23 -16.15 35.62
C ILE A 45 22.17 -15.03 36.66
N ALA A 46 22.92 -13.96 36.44
CA ALA A 46 22.67 -12.69 37.11
C ALA A 46 21.22 -12.28 36.78
N ASP A 47 20.44 -11.95 37.80
CA ASP A 47 19.04 -11.57 37.68
C ASP A 47 18.94 -10.18 37.01
N ASP A 48 19.04 -10.16 35.68
CA ASP A 48 18.88 -8.96 34.84
C ASP A 48 17.41 -8.46 34.82
N GLY A 49 16.51 -9.09 35.62
CA GLY A 49 15.09 -8.76 35.66
C GLY A 49 14.34 -9.04 34.36
N LEU A 50 14.92 -9.84 33.45
CA LEU A 50 14.27 -10.23 32.20
C LEU A 50 13.27 -11.37 32.46
N PRO A 51 12.16 -11.48 31.69
CA PRO A 51 11.24 -12.60 31.81
C PRO A 51 11.97 -13.94 31.63
N GLY A 52 11.61 -14.92 32.46
CA GLY A 52 12.20 -16.26 32.39
C GLY A 52 11.77 -17.02 31.13
N PRO A 53 10.45 -17.11 30.84
CA PRO A 53 9.94 -17.77 29.63
C PRO A 53 10.14 -16.90 28.39
N TRP A 54 10.24 -17.55 27.23
CA TRP A 54 10.22 -16.83 25.95
C TRP A 54 8.78 -16.43 25.56
N ILE A 55 8.64 -15.36 24.79
CA ILE A 55 7.36 -14.76 24.40
C ILE A 55 6.38 -15.77 23.81
N SER A 56 6.82 -16.60 22.88
CA SER A 56 5.94 -17.57 22.22
C SER A 56 5.42 -18.64 23.19
N ASP A 57 6.20 -18.98 24.22
CA ASP A 57 5.76 -19.87 25.30
C ASP A 57 4.72 -19.18 26.20
N LEU A 58 4.88 -17.88 26.50
CA LEU A 58 3.85 -17.11 27.22
C LEU A 58 2.53 -17.05 26.44
N PHE A 59 2.58 -16.81 25.13
CA PHE A 59 1.40 -16.86 24.26
C PHE A 59 0.76 -18.25 24.27
N HIS A 60 1.55 -19.31 24.12
CA HIS A 60 1.03 -20.66 24.13
C HIS A 60 0.41 -21.02 25.49
N ARG A 61 1.05 -20.69 26.62
CA ARG A 61 0.47 -20.90 27.96
C ARG A 61 -0.85 -20.15 28.15
N ALA A 62 -0.95 -18.93 27.62
CA ALA A 62 -2.18 -18.15 27.70
C ALA A 62 -3.29 -18.71 26.77
N LEU A 63 -2.91 -19.18 25.58
CA LEU A 63 -3.86 -19.44 24.50
C LEU A 63 -4.13 -20.93 24.21
N PHE A 64 -3.38 -21.87 24.78
CA PHE A 64 -3.47 -23.31 24.48
C PHE A 64 -4.89 -23.87 24.64
N ASN A 65 -5.56 -23.53 25.74
CA ASN A 65 -6.95 -23.91 26.03
C ASN A 65 -7.91 -22.71 25.94
N PHE A 66 -7.58 -21.73 25.12
CA PHE A 66 -8.40 -20.53 24.98
C PHE A 66 -9.72 -20.82 24.29
N SER A 67 -10.80 -20.39 24.92
CA SER A 67 -12.11 -20.19 24.32
C SER A 67 -12.82 -19.04 25.03
N ILE A 68 -13.84 -18.47 24.40
CA ILE A 68 -14.59 -17.35 24.99
C ILE A 68 -15.48 -17.90 26.10
N LYS A 69 -15.09 -17.68 27.35
CA LYS A 69 -15.83 -18.14 28.55
C LYS A 69 -16.35 -16.97 29.35
N HIS A 70 -17.56 -17.12 29.89
CA HIS A 70 -18.17 -16.19 30.87
C HIS A 70 -18.43 -14.75 30.41
N VAL A 71 -18.09 -14.38 29.17
CA VAL A 71 -18.34 -13.05 28.56
C VAL A 71 -19.37 -13.18 27.42
N GLY A 72 -19.96 -12.07 26.99
CA GLY A 72 -20.83 -12.00 25.82
C GLY A 72 -22.30 -12.35 26.04
N SER A 73 -23.01 -12.57 24.93
CA SER A 73 -24.42 -12.93 24.91
C SER A 73 -24.66 -14.37 25.41
N SER A 74 -25.90 -14.73 25.74
CA SER A 74 -26.25 -16.13 26.05
C SER A 74 -25.97 -17.06 24.86
N ALA A 75 -26.13 -16.55 23.63
CA ALA A 75 -25.79 -17.26 22.41
C ALA A 75 -24.28 -17.51 22.30
N CYS A 76 -23.44 -16.49 22.54
CA CYS A 76 -21.97 -16.61 22.55
C CYS A 76 -21.49 -17.68 23.54
N ARG A 77 -21.99 -17.64 24.78
CA ARG A 77 -21.65 -18.67 25.78
C ARG A 77 -22.08 -20.06 25.35
N THR A 78 -23.31 -20.22 24.88
CA THR A 78 -23.84 -21.52 24.45
C THR A 78 -23.05 -22.10 23.28
N GLN A 79 -22.71 -21.28 22.28
CA GLN A 79 -21.93 -21.71 21.12
C GLN A 79 -20.46 -21.98 21.49
N SER A 80 -19.88 -21.21 22.41
CA SER A 80 -18.52 -21.45 22.91
C SER A 80 -18.44 -22.74 23.73
N ASP A 81 -19.44 -23.02 24.59
CA ASP A 81 -19.53 -24.28 25.33
C ASP A 81 -19.78 -25.48 24.40
N MET A 82 -20.51 -25.27 23.30
CA MET A 82 -20.67 -26.26 22.25
C MET A 82 -19.32 -26.52 21.56
N TYR A 83 -18.62 -25.46 21.15
CA TYR A 83 -17.29 -25.53 20.54
C TYR A 83 -16.31 -26.32 21.42
N ASP A 84 -16.21 -26.00 22.71
CA ASP A 84 -15.31 -26.70 23.64
C ASP A 84 -15.59 -28.20 23.73
N ARG A 85 -16.86 -28.59 23.89
CA ARG A 85 -17.25 -30.01 23.93
C ARG A 85 -16.95 -30.74 22.62
N HIS A 86 -17.18 -30.07 21.50
CA HIS A 86 -16.99 -30.63 20.17
C HIS A 86 -15.52 -30.69 19.76
N LEU A 87 -14.68 -29.79 20.29
CA LEU A 87 -13.24 -29.80 20.14
C LEU A 87 -12.63 -30.98 20.91
N GLN A 88 -13.06 -31.21 22.15
CA GLN A 88 -12.65 -32.39 22.94
C GLN A 88 -13.01 -33.72 22.24
N ASN A 89 -14.15 -33.75 21.55
CA ASN A 89 -14.59 -34.91 20.77
C ASN A 89 -13.97 -34.97 19.36
N HIS A 90 -13.04 -34.07 19.02
CA HIS A 90 -12.37 -34.01 17.71
C HIS A 90 -13.33 -33.95 16.52
N THR A 91 -14.47 -33.30 16.68
CA THR A 91 -15.42 -33.16 15.57
C THR A 91 -14.89 -32.21 14.51
N SER A 92 -15.11 -32.52 13.24
CA SER A 92 -14.45 -31.85 12.11
C SER A 92 -14.60 -30.33 12.12
N TRP A 93 -15.80 -29.79 12.36
CA TRP A 93 -16.01 -28.34 12.35
C TRP A 93 -15.27 -27.62 13.48
N ALA A 94 -15.22 -28.20 14.68
CA ALA A 94 -14.55 -27.60 15.83
C ALA A 94 -13.03 -27.68 15.71
N VAL A 95 -12.52 -28.81 15.19
CA VAL A 95 -11.09 -28.96 14.90
C VAL A 95 -10.67 -27.98 13.80
N ARG A 96 -11.41 -27.83 12.70
CA ARG A 96 -11.13 -26.82 11.65
C ARG A 96 -11.07 -25.40 12.20
N MET A 97 -12.05 -25.00 13.01
CA MET A 97 -12.01 -23.70 13.69
C MET A 97 -10.76 -23.56 14.58
N SER A 98 -10.38 -24.62 15.29
CA SER A 98 -9.15 -24.63 16.09
C SER A 98 -7.89 -24.53 15.22
N GLU A 99 -7.74 -25.35 14.18
CA GLU A 99 -6.54 -25.41 13.33
C GLU A 99 -6.37 -24.20 12.42
N SER A 100 -7.43 -23.43 12.19
CA SER A 100 -7.38 -22.19 11.41
C SER A 100 -6.48 -21.10 12.00
N TRP A 101 -5.95 -21.23 13.21
CA TRP A 101 -5.06 -20.24 13.83
C TRP A 101 -4.03 -20.84 14.78
N ASN A 102 -2.97 -20.06 15.08
CA ASN A 102 -1.81 -20.53 15.83
C ASN A 102 -1.75 -19.92 17.24
N ARG A 103 -1.36 -20.70 18.26
CA ARG A 103 -1.18 -20.22 19.66
C ARG A 103 0.28 -19.86 19.95
N TYR A 104 1.19 -20.21 19.06
CA TYR A 104 2.62 -20.08 19.24
C TYR A 104 3.21 -19.22 18.12
N PRO A 105 3.25 -17.89 18.30
CA PRO A 105 3.68 -17.00 17.23
C PRO A 105 5.16 -17.19 16.91
N ILE A 106 5.49 -17.21 15.61
CA ILE A 106 6.84 -17.43 15.10
C ILE A 106 7.36 -16.20 14.34
N GLY A 107 8.68 -16.04 14.33
CA GLY A 107 9.34 -15.01 13.52
C GLY A 107 9.33 -13.60 14.11
N LEU A 108 8.96 -13.39 15.38
CA LEU A 108 8.98 -12.06 16.01
C LEU A 108 10.34 -11.36 15.88
N LEU A 109 11.45 -12.08 16.06
CA LEU A 109 12.81 -11.53 15.93
C LEU A 109 13.13 -11.12 14.49
N ALA A 110 12.55 -11.80 13.51
CA ALA A 110 12.65 -11.43 12.10
C ALA A 110 11.69 -10.28 11.71
N GLY A 111 10.90 -9.76 12.66
CA GLY A 111 9.91 -8.71 12.42
C GLY A 111 8.56 -9.22 11.94
N ASN A 112 8.28 -10.53 12.01
CA ASN A 112 6.95 -11.04 11.66
C ASN A 112 5.92 -10.53 12.66
N ARG A 113 5.08 -9.61 12.19
CA ARG A 113 4.01 -8.99 12.97
C ARG A 113 2.65 -9.64 12.76
N TYR A 114 2.45 -10.41 11.69
CA TYR A 114 1.14 -10.98 11.37
C TYR A 114 1.20 -12.52 11.44
N ASP A 115 0.45 -13.08 12.39
CA ASP A 115 0.15 -14.51 12.45
C ASP A 115 -1.33 -14.68 12.11
N MET A 116 -1.64 -14.71 10.81
CA MET A 116 -3.01 -14.66 10.29
C MET A 116 -3.72 -16.00 10.32
N GLY A 117 -3.00 -17.11 10.54
CA GLY A 117 -3.59 -18.44 10.35
C GLY A 117 -4.17 -18.66 8.95
N ILE A 118 -5.16 -19.54 8.85
CA ILE A 118 -5.85 -19.91 7.61
C ILE A 118 -7.26 -19.29 7.66
N TYR A 119 -7.39 -18.09 7.10
CA TYR A 119 -8.63 -17.31 7.07
C TYR A 119 -9.83 -18.12 6.53
N ASP A 120 -9.70 -18.70 5.34
CA ASP A 120 -10.78 -19.42 4.65
C ASP A 120 -11.28 -20.62 5.46
N GLU A 121 -10.37 -21.32 6.16
CA GLU A 121 -10.74 -22.47 6.97
C GLU A 121 -11.67 -22.11 8.13
N CYS A 122 -11.51 -20.91 8.71
CA CYS A 122 -12.39 -20.40 9.75
C CYS A 122 -13.77 -19.99 9.18
N VAL A 123 -13.78 -19.13 8.15
CA VAL A 123 -15.02 -18.51 7.66
C VAL A 123 -15.91 -19.48 6.87
N ASP A 124 -15.35 -20.57 6.34
CA ASP A 124 -16.10 -21.63 5.65
C ASP A 124 -16.89 -22.53 6.61
N VAL A 125 -16.67 -22.43 7.93
CA VAL A 125 -17.45 -23.18 8.92
C VAL A 125 -18.82 -22.51 9.09
N GLY A 126 -19.86 -23.11 8.50
CA GLY A 126 -21.22 -22.57 8.55
C GLY A 126 -22.23 -23.34 9.43
N TYR A 127 -21.86 -24.53 9.93
CA TYR A 127 -22.75 -25.39 10.74
C TYR A 127 -21.93 -26.31 11.67
N PRO A 128 -22.39 -26.60 12.91
CA PRO A 128 -23.59 -26.08 13.60
C PRO A 128 -23.43 -24.66 14.15
N VAL A 129 -22.19 -24.14 14.13
CA VAL A 129 -21.84 -22.77 14.50
C VAL A 129 -21.24 -22.11 13.26
N ILE A 130 -21.48 -20.80 13.09
CA ILE A 130 -20.83 -20.02 12.04
C ILE A 130 -19.50 -19.50 12.60
N GLY A 131 -18.39 -19.81 11.93
CA GLY A 131 -17.06 -19.30 12.25
C GLY A 131 -16.91 -17.84 11.87
N GLN A 132 -16.38 -17.05 12.80
CA GLN A 132 -16.01 -15.66 12.60
C GLN A 132 -14.51 -15.54 12.80
N TYR A 133 -13.81 -15.11 11.76
CA TYR A 133 -12.40 -14.81 11.80
C TYR A 133 -12.21 -13.39 12.35
N CYS A 134 -11.38 -13.22 13.36
CA CYS A 134 -11.01 -11.92 13.91
C CYS A 134 -9.49 -11.72 13.88
N LEU A 135 -9.01 -10.57 13.40
CA LEU A 135 -7.61 -10.19 13.54
C LEU A 135 -7.43 -9.22 14.72
N SER A 136 -6.79 -9.70 15.79
CA SER A 136 -6.50 -8.93 17.01
C SER A 136 -5.14 -8.23 16.92
N ASP A 137 -5.01 -7.00 17.44
CA ASP A 137 -3.75 -6.26 17.59
C ASP A 137 -3.28 -6.33 19.05
N ILE A 138 -2.16 -6.98 19.29
CA ILE A 138 -1.57 -7.22 20.61
C ILE A 138 -0.28 -6.42 20.71
N LYS A 139 -0.24 -5.44 21.62
CA LYS A 139 0.96 -4.61 21.87
C LYS A 139 1.57 -4.94 23.22
N LEU A 140 2.83 -5.36 23.20
CA LEU A 140 3.61 -5.64 24.40
C LEU A 140 4.24 -4.35 24.93
N LYS A 141 4.01 -4.07 26.21
CA LYS A 141 4.62 -2.94 26.92
C LYS A 141 5.21 -3.41 28.25
N PRO A 142 6.37 -2.89 28.66
CA PRO A 142 6.88 -3.17 30.00
C PRO A 142 5.99 -2.51 31.07
N LEU A 143 5.67 -3.21 32.16
CA LEU A 143 5.06 -2.59 33.34
C LEU A 143 6.15 -1.81 34.08
N ALA A 144 6.05 -0.47 34.00
CA ALA A 144 6.91 0.56 34.58
C ALA A 144 7.93 0.09 35.64
N ALA A 145 9.19 -0.11 35.22
CA ALA A 145 10.43 -0.12 36.04
C ALA A 145 11.67 -0.60 35.27
N LYS A 146 11.52 -1.25 34.11
CA LYS A 146 12.62 -1.94 33.42
C LYS A 146 13.01 -1.23 32.13
N ASP A 147 14.28 -0.90 32.03
CA ASP A 147 14.89 -0.34 30.83
C ASP A 147 15.29 -1.48 29.86
N TYR A 148 14.62 -1.52 28.72
CA TYR A 148 14.93 -2.45 27.62
C TYR A 148 15.76 -1.78 26.52
N SER A 149 16.25 -0.56 26.77
CA SER A 149 17.17 0.12 25.86
C SER A 149 18.47 -0.69 25.71
N PHE A 150 19.05 -0.61 24.52
CA PHE A 150 20.33 -1.21 24.22
C PHE A 150 21.09 -0.29 23.28
N ASN A 151 22.43 -0.35 23.37
CA ASN A 151 23.27 0.34 22.42
C ASN A 151 23.21 -0.42 21.09
N ARG A 152 22.67 0.25 20.08
CA ARG A 152 22.60 -0.29 18.72
C ARG A 152 24.01 -0.57 18.20
N THR A 153 24.17 -1.70 17.55
CA THR A 153 25.33 -2.03 16.75
C THR A 153 25.00 -1.91 15.26
N LEU A 154 26.04 -1.84 14.43
CA LEU A 154 25.90 -1.80 12.98
C LEU A 154 25.47 -3.15 12.39
N ASP A 155 25.57 -4.21 13.18
CA ASP A 155 25.10 -5.53 12.81
C ASP A 155 23.58 -5.62 12.99
N LEU A 156 22.85 -5.85 11.89
CA LEU A 156 21.39 -5.97 11.90
C LEU A 156 20.91 -7.27 12.58
N ASP A 157 21.78 -8.26 12.67
CA ASP A 157 21.53 -9.54 13.33
C ASP A 157 22.05 -9.57 14.77
N ASP A 158 22.71 -8.51 15.23
CA ASP A 158 23.03 -8.35 16.64
C ASP A 158 21.79 -7.87 17.40
N PHE A 159 21.16 -8.85 18.03
CA PHE A 159 19.95 -8.72 18.81
C PHE A 159 20.11 -7.94 20.13
N GLY A 160 21.22 -7.22 20.32
CA GLY A 160 21.40 -6.27 21.41
C GLY A 160 21.80 -6.96 22.71
N ASN A 161 23.02 -7.48 22.72
CA ASN A 161 23.75 -7.99 23.89
C ASN A 161 22.96 -8.98 24.78
N LYS A 162 23.11 -10.26 24.43
CA LYS A 162 22.88 -11.47 25.25
C LYS A 162 21.43 -11.92 25.47
N ASN A 163 20.38 -11.14 25.13
CA ASN A 163 18.99 -11.61 25.30
C ASN A 163 17.97 -11.05 24.27
N ALA A 164 17.17 -11.95 23.69
CA ALA A 164 16.14 -11.68 22.69
C ALA A 164 15.00 -10.74 23.15
N TRP A 165 14.74 -10.63 24.44
CA TRP A 165 13.73 -9.72 25.00
C TRP A 165 14.02 -8.24 24.75
N LYS A 166 15.31 -7.86 24.74
CA LYS A 166 15.74 -6.50 24.39
C LYS A 166 15.45 -6.19 22.93
N THR A 167 15.48 -7.19 22.04
CA THR A 167 15.10 -7.02 20.64
C THR A 167 13.61 -6.71 20.49
N VAL A 168 12.76 -7.37 21.28
CA VAL A 168 11.32 -7.19 21.14
C VAL A 168 10.88 -5.84 21.71
N LEU A 169 11.35 -5.48 22.90
CA LEU A 169 10.89 -4.29 23.61
C LEU A 169 11.74 -3.04 23.37
N GLY A 170 13.01 -3.19 22.95
CA GLY A 170 13.96 -2.09 22.81
C GLY A 170 14.00 -1.41 21.44
N TRP A 171 13.49 -2.04 20.37
CA TRP A 171 13.49 -1.44 19.02
C TRP A 171 12.30 -0.48 18.78
N GLY A 172 11.56 -0.11 19.83
CA GLY A 172 10.37 0.73 19.73
C GLY A 172 10.61 2.15 19.18
N ASP A 173 11.85 2.65 19.20
CA ASP A 173 12.17 4.04 18.90
C ASP A 173 12.94 4.24 17.58
N TYR A 174 13.27 3.17 16.84
CA TYR A 174 14.04 3.25 15.60
C TYR A 174 13.15 3.26 14.36
N LEU A 175 13.32 4.26 13.49
CA LEU A 175 12.49 4.48 12.28
C LEU A 175 12.85 3.57 11.09
N ASP A 176 14.06 3.02 11.09
CA ASP A 176 14.60 2.16 10.02
C ASP A 176 14.34 0.67 10.28
N LYS A 177 13.51 0.36 11.28
CA LYS A 177 13.32 -0.97 11.83
C LYS A 177 11.87 -1.24 12.14
N VAL A 178 11.46 -2.49 11.91
CA VAL A 178 10.10 -2.94 12.20
C VAL A 178 9.94 -3.04 13.70
N HIS A 179 8.84 -2.49 14.24
CA HIS A 179 8.49 -2.66 15.63
C HIS A 179 8.16 -4.14 15.91
N ARG A 180 8.92 -4.76 16.82
CA ARG A 180 8.79 -6.18 17.18
C ARG A 180 7.89 -6.44 18.38
N ASN A 181 7.45 -5.39 19.07
CA ASN A 181 6.55 -5.45 20.23
C ASN A 181 5.06 -5.50 19.87
N GLY A 182 4.71 -5.60 18.59
CA GLY A 182 3.34 -5.76 18.10
C GLY A 182 3.14 -7.12 17.45
N LEU A 183 1.99 -7.74 17.69
CA LEU A 183 1.56 -8.97 17.04
C LEU A 183 0.08 -8.85 16.65
N ASN A 184 -0.20 -9.08 15.37
CA ASN A 184 -1.51 -9.22 14.82
C ASN A 184 -1.85 -10.72 14.75
N LEU A 185 -2.72 -11.19 15.63
CA LEU A 185 -3.08 -12.60 15.75
C LEU A 185 -4.49 -12.85 15.21
N GLY A 186 -4.57 -13.67 14.16
CA GLY A 186 -5.82 -14.19 13.62
C GLY A 186 -6.39 -15.25 14.56
N ILE A 187 -7.69 -15.21 14.81
CA ILE A 187 -8.38 -16.19 15.67
C ILE A 187 -9.78 -16.45 15.16
N CYS A 188 -10.20 -17.71 15.24
CA CYS A 188 -11.55 -18.13 14.87
C CYS A 188 -12.43 -18.28 16.11
N ILE A 189 -13.55 -17.58 16.13
CA ILE A 189 -14.53 -17.59 17.23
C ILE A 189 -15.94 -17.84 16.68
N PRO A 190 -16.92 -18.24 17.52
CA PRO A 190 -18.33 -18.29 17.10
C PRO A 190 -18.85 -16.89 16.72
N ASN A 191 -19.63 -16.78 15.64
CA ASN A 191 -20.18 -15.51 15.17
C ASN A 191 -21.15 -14.81 16.15
N SER A 192 -21.67 -15.54 17.12
CA SER A 192 -22.53 -14.98 18.16
C SER A 192 -21.74 -14.18 19.21
N CYS A 193 -20.42 -14.29 19.21
CA CYS A 193 -19.50 -13.51 20.03
C CYS A 193 -19.05 -12.25 19.30
N SER A 194 -18.94 -11.14 20.02
CA SER A 194 -18.49 -9.87 19.44
C SER A 194 -16.98 -9.69 19.53
N ALA A 195 -16.43 -8.75 18.75
CA ALA A 195 -15.04 -8.30 18.87
C ALA A 195 -14.67 -7.88 20.30
N LEU A 196 -15.62 -7.27 21.03
CA LEU A 196 -15.43 -6.87 22.43
C LEU A 196 -15.32 -8.08 23.38
N ASP A 197 -16.10 -9.14 23.11
CA ASP A 197 -16.06 -10.38 23.90
C ASP A 197 -14.71 -11.07 23.74
N LEU A 198 -14.20 -11.12 22.51
CA LEU A 198 -12.85 -11.61 22.21
C LEU A 198 -11.78 -10.74 22.87
N GLN A 199 -11.85 -9.41 22.72
CA GLN A 199 -10.89 -8.48 23.32
C GLN A 199 -10.81 -8.68 24.84
N THR A 200 -11.96 -8.75 25.51
CA THR A 200 -12.02 -8.90 26.97
C THR A 200 -11.49 -10.26 27.41
N SER A 201 -11.91 -11.34 26.74
CA SER A 201 -11.49 -12.70 27.09
C SER A 201 -9.98 -12.88 26.88
N MET A 202 -9.46 -12.40 25.75
CA MET A 202 -8.03 -12.51 25.44
C MET A 202 -7.17 -11.61 26.34
N GLN A 203 -7.65 -10.41 26.67
CA GLN A 203 -6.97 -9.52 27.62
C GLN A 203 -6.82 -10.20 28.99
N ASN A 204 -7.87 -10.83 29.51
CA ASN A 204 -7.83 -11.54 30.79
C ASN A 204 -6.82 -12.69 30.80
N GLU A 205 -6.79 -13.49 29.73
CA GLU A 205 -5.88 -14.64 29.62
C GLU A 205 -4.42 -14.21 29.46
N LEU A 206 -4.17 -13.17 28.67
CA LEU A 206 -2.83 -12.61 28.52
C LEU A 206 -2.37 -11.91 29.80
N ASP A 207 -3.22 -11.15 30.48
CA ASP A 207 -2.86 -10.50 31.74
C ASP A 207 -2.49 -11.53 32.82
N ARG A 208 -3.19 -12.68 32.86
CA ARG A 208 -2.88 -13.79 33.79
C ARG A 208 -1.47 -14.33 33.62
N VAL A 209 -0.95 -14.38 32.39
CA VAL A 209 0.35 -15.01 32.07
C VAL A 209 1.48 -13.99 31.93
N PHE A 210 1.22 -12.82 31.34
CA PHE A 210 2.24 -11.79 31.09
C PHE A 210 2.48 -10.86 32.28
N SER A 211 1.45 -10.53 33.07
CA SER A 211 1.61 -9.60 34.20
C SER A 211 2.63 -10.08 35.25
N PRO A 212 2.66 -11.38 35.64
CA PRO A 212 3.69 -11.90 36.54
C PRO A 212 5.12 -11.73 36.05
N GLU A 213 5.33 -11.73 34.72
CA GLU A 213 6.62 -11.52 34.08
C GLU A 213 7.00 -10.03 33.94
N GLY A 214 6.14 -9.12 34.41
CA GLY A 214 6.35 -7.67 34.33
C GLY A 214 6.10 -7.08 32.94
N ILE A 215 5.31 -7.77 32.10
CA ILE A 215 4.91 -7.29 30.77
C ILE A 215 3.39 -7.17 30.69
N LYS A 216 2.93 -6.07 30.09
CA LYS A 216 1.52 -5.86 29.78
C LYS A 216 1.29 -6.09 28.30
N ALA A 217 0.50 -7.10 27.97
CA ALA A 217 0.00 -7.33 26.62
C ALA A 217 -1.34 -6.60 26.46
N ILE A 218 -1.35 -5.52 25.68
CA ILE A 218 -2.55 -4.73 25.42
C ILE A 218 -3.23 -5.26 24.17
N VAL A 219 -4.45 -5.78 24.34
CA VAL A 219 -5.26 -6.31 23.26
C VAL A 219 -6.21 -5.25 22.72
N ARG A 220 -6.29 -5.14 21.39
CA ARG A 220 -7.32 -4.38 20.67
C ARG A 220 -7.91 -5.24 19.58
N VAL A 221 -9.24 -5.28 19.49
CA VAL A 221 -9.95 -5.98 18.42
C VAL A 221 -10.95 -4.99 17.81
N ASP A 222 -10.62 -4.48 16.64
CA ASP A 222 -11.51 -3.60 15.91
C ASP A 222 -12.64 -4.43 15.27
N PRO A 223 -13.93 -4.06 15.41
CA PRO A 223 -15.04 -4.83 14.85
C PRO A 223 -14.96 -5.07 13.34
N ILE A 224 -14.36 -4.15 12.58
CA ILE A 224 -14.16 -4.28 11.14
C ILE A 224 -13.18 -5.39 10.76
N MET A 225 -12.36 -5.85 11.70
CA MET A 225 -11.39 -6.94 11.53
C MET A 225 -11.98 -8.32 11.87
N CYS A 226 -13.28 -8.37 12.21
CA CYS A 226 -14.00 -9.59 12.53
C CYS A 226 -15.03 -9.89 11.44
N THR A 227 -14.79 -10.93 10.64
CA THR A 227 -15.57 -11.26 9.44
C THR A 227 -16.07 -12.70 9.44
N ILE A 228 -17.24 -12.92 8.87
CA ILE A 228 -17.84 -14.25 8.62
C ILE A 228 -17.85 -14.58 7.12
N GLY A 229 -18.11 -15.86 6.81
CA GLY A 229 -18.30 -16.31 5.44
C GLY A 229 -19.43 -15.54 4.75
N GLY A 230 -19.13 -14.87 3.65
CA GLY A 230 -20.09 -14.07 2.89
C GLY A 230 -20.26 -12.63 3.36
N ASP A 231 -19.45 -12.13 4.30
CA ASP A 231 -19.41 -10.70 4.59
C ASP A 231 -19.02 -9.92 3.34
N MET A 232 -19.91 -9.03 2.92
CA MET A 232 -19.73 -8.17 1.78
C MET A 232 -19.83 -6.72 2.24
N TYR A 233 -19.05 -5.86 1.59
CA TYR A 233 -19.25 -4.43 1.71
C TYR A 233 -20.70 -4.08 1.31
N PRO A 234 -21.40 -3.21 2.06
CA PRO A 234 -22.80 -2.91 1.80
C PRO A 234 -22.99 -2.25 0.44
N TYR A 235 -23.91 -2.78 -0.36
CA TYR A 235 -24.29 -2.18 -1.64
C TYR A 235 -25.08 -0.88 -1.41
N ASP A 236 -24.55 0.23 -1.92
CA ASP A 236 -25.22 1.53 -1.91
C ASP A 236 -25.84 1.85 -3.28
N LYS A 237 -26.67 2.90 -3.34
CA LYS A 237 -27.25 3.37 -4.61
C LYS A 237 -26.17 3.79 -5.61
N ASN A 238 -25.04 4.27 -5.10
CA ASN A 238 -23.91 4.75 -5.90
C ASN A 238 -23.16 3.61 -6.59
N PHE A 239 -23.10 2.42 -5.98
CA PHE A 239 -22.61 1.19 -6.60
C PHE A 239 -23.40 0.84 -7.85
N TYR A 240 -24.73 0.77 -7.76
CA TYR A 240 -25.57 0.43 -8.90
C TYR A 240 -25.47 1.49 -9.99
N PHE A 241 -25.47 2.78 -9.62
CA PHE A 241 -25.29 3.88 -10.58
C PHE A 241 -23.95 3.79 -11.31
N THR A 242 -22.84 3.61 -10.58
CA THR A 242 -21.49 3.50 -11.13
C THR A 242 -21.35 2.27 -12.01
N SER A 243 -21.89 1.13 -11.57
CA SER A 243 -21.86 -0.13 -12.33
C SER A 243 -22.64 -0.03 -13.64
N ILE A 244 -23.85 0.52 -13.61
CA ILE A 244 -24.68 0.72 -14.81
C ILE A 244 -23.99 1.70 -15.76
N PHE A 245 -23.42 2.79 -15.23
CA PHE A 245 -22.70 3.78 -16.05
C PHE A 245 -21.49 3.15 -16.76
N LEU A 246 -20.66 2.39 -16.03
CA LEU A 246 -19.49 1.70 -16.62
C LEU A 246 -19.92 0.63 -17.62
N LEU A 247 -20.95 -0.15 -17.31
CA LEU A 247 -21.50 -1.14 -18.23
C LEU A 247 -22.00 -0.50 -19.52
N MET A 248 -22.74 0.61 -19.42
CA MET A 248 -23.21 1.37 -20.59
C MET A 248 -22.06 1.91 -21.43
N LEU A 249 -21.00 2.44 -20.80
CA LEU A 249 -19.80 2.86 -21.52
C LEU A 249 -19.14 1.70 -22.27
N VAL A 250 -18.99 0.54 -21.64
CA VAL A 250 -18.44 -0.66 -22.28
C VAL A 250 -19.31 -1.12 -23.44
N LEU A 251 -20.63 -1.14 -23.28
CA LEU A 251 -21.58 -1.50 -24.34
C LEU A 251 -21.53 -0.52 -25.51
N ILE A 252 -21.42 0.79 -25.26
CA ILE A 252 -21.26 1.81 -26.30
C ILE A 252 -19.94 1.57 -27.06
N CYS A 253 -18.82 1.34 -26.35
CA CYS A 253 -17.53 1.09 -26.98
C CYS A 253 -17.56 -0.20 -27.82
N CYS A 254 -18.14 -1.28 -27.29
CA CYS A 254 -18.26 -2.55 -28.03
C CYS A 254 -19.19 -2.42 -29.24
N GLY A 255 -20.35 -1.78 -29.09
CA GLY A 255 -21.32 -1.58 -30.16
C GLY A 255 -20.79 -0.71 -31.30
N THR A 256 -20.14 0.42 -30.97
CA THR A 256 -19.52 1.30 -31.98
C THR A 256 -18.31 0.65 -32.66
N THR A 257 -17.52 -0.14 -31.92
CA THR A 257 -16.41 -0.93 -32.49
C THR A 257 -16.93 -2.01 -33.43
N LEU A 258 -17.99 -2.74 -33.06
CA LEU A 258 -18.62 -3.75 -33.92
C LEU A 258 -19.22 -3.12 -35.18
N TYR A 259 -19.91 -1.99 -35.05
CA TYR A 259 -20.44 -1.24 -36.20
C TYR A 259 -19.31 -0.81 -37.16
N HIS A 260 -18.22 -0.27 -36.61
CA HIS A 260 -17.06 0.13 -37.39
C HIS A 260 -16.38 -1.06 -38.07
N PHE A 261 -16.28 -2.20 -37.38
CA PHE A 261 -15.76 -3.45 -37.94
C PHE A 261 -16.63 -3.98 -39.09
N ILE A 262 -17.95 -4.02 -38.92
CA ILE A 262 -18.90 -4.44 -39.96
C ILE A 262 -18.80 -3.50 -41.17
N ARG A 263 -18.71 -2.18 -40.96
CA ARG A 263 -18.54 -1.19 -42.04
C ARG A 263 -17.27 -1.45 -42.84
N ILE A 264 -16.14 -1.73 -42.19
CA ILE A 264 -14.87 -2.07 -42.87
C ILE A 264 -15.00 -3.41 -43.61
N SER A 265 -15.65 -4.41 -43.00
CA SER A 265 -15.73 -5.76 -43.56
C SER A 265 -16.70 -5.89 -44.74
N TYR A 266 -17.83 -5.17 -44.72
CA TYR A 266 -18.85 -5.24 -45.76
C TYR A 266 -18.70 -4.17 -46.83
N ASN A 267 -18.17 -2.99 -46.47
CA ASN A 267 -18.20 -1.84 -47.38
C ASN A 267 -16.87 -1.64 -48.13
N LYS A 268 -16.80 -2.18 -49.35
CA LYS A 268 -15.72 -1.91 -50.32
C LYS A 268 -15.92 -0.58 -51.08
N ASN A 269 -17.03 0.15 -50.90
CA ASN A 269 -17.34 1.40 -51.60
C ASN A 269 -17.86 2.52 -50.67
N PRO A 270 -17.29 3.74 -50.68
CA PRO A 270 -17.42 4.70 -49.57
C PRO A 270 -18.60 5.70 -49.73
N LYS A 271 -19.72 5.30 -50.34
CA LYS A 271 -20.72 6.28 -50.84
C LYS A 271 -22.07 6.38 -50.13
N GLU A 272 -22.28 5.71 -49.01
CA GLU A 272 -23.48 5.97 -48.19
C GLU A 272 -23.08 6.56 -46.83
N THR A 273 -23.31 7.86 -46.69
CA THR A 273 -23.18 8.60 -45.45
C THR A 273 -24.34 8.24 -44.52
N PRO A 274 -24.09 7.62 -43.36
CA PRO A 274 -25.07 7.65 -42.27
C PRO A 274 -25.26 9.11 -41.85
N ASN A 275 -26.34 9.43 -41.11
CA ASN A 275 -26.49 10.73 -40.45
C ASN A 275 -25.14 11.17 -39.85
N GLU A 276 -24.63 12.31 -40.32
CA GLU A 276 -23.24 12.77 -40.11
C GLU A 276 -22.89 12.81 -38.61
N SER A 277 -23.87 13.12 -37.76
CA SER A 277 -23.76 13.11 -36.30
C SER A 277 -23.59 11.72 -35.67
N VAL A 278 -24.31 10.71 -36.16
CA VAL A 278 -24.27 9.33 -35.64
C VAL A 278 -22.98 8.65 -36.09
N GLY A 279 -22.55 8.90 -37.33
CA GLY A 279 -21.25 8.44 -37.84
C GLY A 279 -20.10 8.98 -37.01
N LEU A 280 -20.08 10.29 -36.75
CA LEU A 280 -19.04 10.95 -35.95
C LEU A 280 -19.00 10.44 -34.50
N PHE A 281 -20.16 10.22 -33.87
CA PHE A 281 -20.24 9.64 -32.54
C PHE A 281 -19.66 8.21 -32.50
N CYS A 282 -20.04 7.36 -33.45
CA CYS A 282 -19.53 5.99 -33.53
C CYS A 282 -18.03 5.94 -33.80
N GLU A 283 -17.50 6.85 -34.62
CA GLU A 283 -16.06 6.94 -34.89
C GLU A 283 -15.27 7.43 -33.66
N THR A 284 -15.88 8.23 -32.78
CA THR A 284 -15.26 8.74 -31.56
C THR A 284 -15.10 7.66 -30.48
N PHE A 285 -16.10 6.79 -30.30
CA PHE A 285 -16.07 5.72 -29.29
C PHE A 285 -15.58 4.35 -29.81
N SER A 286 -15.31 4.24 -31.12
CA SER A 286 -14.73 3.04 -31.72
C SER A 286 -13.29 2.83 -31.24
N LEU A 287 -13.04 1.65 -30.67
CA LEU A 287 -11.70 1.24 -30.23
C LEU A 287 -10.73 1.12 -31.41
N ILE A 288 -11.21 0.74 -32.60
CA ILE A 288 -10.37 0.62 -33.81
C ILE A 288 -9.80 2.00 -34.18
N ASN A 289 -10.67 3.01 -34.27
CA ASN A 289 -10.26 4.35 -34.66
C ASN A 289 -9.41 5.01 -33.57
N SER A 290 -9.82 4.86 -32.31
CA SER A 290 -9.06 5.36 -31.15
C SER A 290 -7.67 4.72 -31.06
N SER A 291 -7.56 3.41 -31.28
CA SER A 291 -6.27 2.68 -31.30
C SER A 291 -5.39 3.13 -32.47
N ASN A 292 -5.95 3.32 -33.66
CA ASN A 292 -5.20 3.85 -34.80
C ASN A 292 -4.69 5.27 -34.53
N GLY A 293 -5.48 6.11 -33.87
CA GLY A 293 -5.06 7.44 -33.41
C GLY A 293 -3.96 7.38 -32.35
N LEU A 294 -4.08 6.46 -31.38
CA LEU A 294 -3.11 6.28 -30.28
C LEU A 294 -1.76 5.75 -30.77
N LEU A 295 -1.78 4.82 -31.74
CA LEU A 295 -0.59 4.19 -32.31
C LEU A 295 0.02 4.99 -33.49
N LYS A 296 -0.59 6.13 -33.86
CA LYS A 296 -0.10 6.96 -34.95
C LYS A 296 1.24 7.60 -34.59
N PHE A 297 2.29 7.22 -35.29
CA PHE A 297 3.62 7.80 -35.16
C PHE A 297 3.83 8.92 -36.19
N ASP A 298 4.14 10.13 -35.73
CA ASP A 298 4.52 11.25 -36.60
C ASP A 298 6.04 11.30 -36.77
N LYS A 299 6.55 10.77 -37.89
CA LYS A 299 7.99 10.73 -38.19
C LYS A 299 8.66 12.10 -38.23
N ASN A 300 7.91 13.18 -38.47
CA ASN A 300 8.46 14.53 -38.64
C ASN A 300 8.52 15.33 -37.33
N ASN A 301 7.99 14.79 -36.24
CA ASN A 301 8.00 15.47 -34.95
C ASN A 301 9.36 15.33 -34.25
N GLU A 302 10.12 16.42 -34.22
CA GLU A 302 11.44 16.50 -33.57
C GLU A 302 11.41 16.17 -32.07
N LEU A 303 10.25 16.26 -31.42
CA LEU A 303 10.09 16.00 -29.98
C LEU A 303 9.79 14.53 -29.64
N ASN A 304 9.75 13.64 -30.64
CA ASN A 304 9.41 12.23 -30.43
C ASN A 304 10.27 11.53 -29.36
N SER A 305 11.59 11.79 -29.35
CA SER A 305 12.49 11.21 -28.35
C SER A 305 12.11 11.63 -26.92
N LEU A 306 11.69 12.88 -26.73
CA LEU A 306 11.27 13.39 -25.41
C LEU A 306 9.92 12.81 -24.99
N TYR A 307 9.00 12.63 -25.93
CA TYR A 307 7.74 11.92 -25.65
C TYR A 307 7.99 10.45 -25.27
N GLY A 308 8.91 9.76 -25.94
CA GLY A 308 9.33 8.40 -25.58
C GLY A 308 9.95 8.32 -24.18
N PHE A 309 10.84 9.26 -23.86
CA PHE A 309 11.43 9.36 -22.52
C PHE A 309 10.38 9.62 -21.44
N LYS A 310 9.36 10.44 -21.73
CA LYS A 310 8.23 10.67 -20.82
C LYS A 310 7.42 9.40 -20.55
N VAL A 311 7.21 8.54 -21.55
CA VAL A 311 6.55 7.23 -21.38
C VAL A 311 7.38 6.32 -20.48
N LEU A 312 8.69 6.25 -20.70
CA LEU A 312 9.59 5.46 -19.87
C LEU A 312 9.53 5.90 -18.39
N MET A 313 9.55 7.22 -18.14
CA MET A 313 9.41 7.76 -16.78
C MET A 313 8.06 7.41 -16.15
N MET A 314 6.97 7.47 -16.91
CA MET A 314 5.65 7.08 -16.41
C MET A 314 5.60 5.59 -16.02
N MET A 315 6.20 4.70 -16.83
CA MET A 315 6.29 3.28 -16.48
C MET A 315 7.08 3.06 -15.19
N MET A 316 8.18 3.78 -15.00
CA MET A 316 8.98 3.69 -13.78
C MET A 316 8.25 4.22 -12.55
N ILE A 317 7.47 5.31 -12.69
CA ILE A 317 6.58 5.83 -11.62
C ILE A 317 5.55 4.77 -11.22
N LEU A 318 4.89 4.12 -12.20
CA LEU A 318 3.92 3.06 -11.93
C LEU A 318 4.55 1.87 -11.21
N LEU A 319 5.73 1.43 -11.65
CA LEU A 319 6.48 0.35 -11.01
C LEU A 319 6.86 0.72 -9.57
N CYS A 320 7.38 1.93 -9.35
CA CYS A 320 7.74 2.44 -8.03
C CYS A 320 6.54 2.45 -7.07
N HIS A 321 5.38 2.97 -7.49
CA HIS A 321 4.18 2.95 -6.67
C HIS A 321 3.64 1.55 -6.41
N SER A 322 3.73 0.64 -7.38
CA SER A 322 3.36 -0.76 -7.20
C SER A 322 4.27 -1.46 -6.18
N LEU A 323 5.57 -1.18 -6.22
CA LEU A 323 6.53 -1.66 -5.22
C LEU A 323 6.25 -1.05 -3.85
N PHE A 324 5.98 0.25 -3.75
CA PHE A 324 5.60 0.90 -2.50
C PHE A 324 4.35 0.27 -1.90
N TYR A 325 3.31 0.04 -2.69
CA TYR A 325 2.12 -0.64 -2.18
C TYR A 325 2.44 -2.06 -1.69
N SER A 326 3.32 -2.78 -2.40
CA SER A 326 3.76 -4.12 -2.01
C SER A 326 4.63 -4.14 -0.74
N PHE A 327 5.48 -3.13 -0.53
CA PHE A 327 6.31 -2.98 0.67
C PHE A 327 5.55 -2.41 1.88
N SER A 328 4.54 -1.57 1.64
CA SER A 328 3.63 -1.08 2.68
C SER A 328 2.67 -2.17 3.15
N ASN A 329 2.36 -3.15 2.30
CA ASN A 329 1.72 -4.39 2.72
C ASN A 329 2.73 -5.25 3.48
N HIS A 330 2.25 -6.07 4.42
CA HIS A 330 3.11 -6.87 5.31
C HIS A 330 4.15 -7.66 4.50
N PRO A 331 5.44 -7.31 4.60
CA PRO A 331 6.45 -7.97 3.80
C PRO A 331 6.64 -9.39 4.33
N PHE A 332 6.62 -10.38 3.42
CA PHE A 332 6.96 -11.76 3.76
C PHE A 332 8.34 -11.89 4.44
N ASN A 333 9.24 -10.93 4.20
CA ASN A 333 10.55 -10.86 4.83
C ASN A 333 10.87 -9.43 5.32
N PRO A 334 10.46 -9.08 6.55
CA PRO A 334 10.71 -7.73 7.09
C PRO A 334 12.22 -7.44 7.25
N LYS A 335 13.04 -8.46 7.54
CA LYS A 335 14.52 -8.30 7.57
C LYS A 335 15.10 -7.87 6.22
N PHE A 336 14.56 -8.35 5.11
CA PHE A 336 15.00 -7.90 3.79
C PHE A 336 14.75 -6.41 3.61
N VAL A 337 13.57 -5.93 4.02
CA VAL A 337 13.24 -4.50 3.98
C VAL A 337 14.21 -3.72 4.88
N GLU A 338 14.41 -4.14 6.13
CA GLU A 338 15.39 -3.50 7.05
C GLU A 338 16.81 -3.48 6.47
N SER A 339 17.23 -4.52 5.73
CA SER A 339 18.55 -4.59 5.11
C SER A 339 18.72 -3.57 3.98
N ILE A 340 17.65 -3.24 3.25
CA ILE A 340 17.67 -2.20 2.22
C ILE A 340 17.91 -0.83 2.85
N TYR A 341 17.41 -0.58 4.06
CA TYR A 341 17.59 0.71 4.73
C TYR A 341 19.00 0.94 5.24
N VAL A 342 19.68 -0.13 5.66
CA VAL A 342 21.00 -0.02 6.27
C VAL A 342 22.13 -0.27 5.26
N ASN A 343 21.96 -1.27 4.39
CA ASN A 343 22.99 -1.72 3.46
C ASN A 343 22.59 -1.54 1.99
N GLY A 344 21.32 -1.23 1.71
CA GLY A 344 20.85 -1.01 0.36
C GLY A 344 21.43 0.29 -0.23
N PRO A 345 21.53 0.39 -1.56
CA PRO A 345 21.99 1.61 -2.18
C PRO A 345 20.97 2.73 -1.91
N ASP A 346 21.44 3.92 -1.53
CA ASP A 346 20.61 5.10 -1.26
C ASP A 346 19.61 5.39 -2.38
N SER A 347 19.95 5.04 -3.63
CA SER A 347 19.06 5.18 -4.79
C SER A 347 17.74 4.41 -4.69
N LEU A 348 17.71 3.28 -3.98
CA LEU A 348 16.49 2.50 -3.73
C LEU A 348 15.59 3.20 -2.69
N LEU A 349 16.18 3.83 -1.67
CA LEU A 349 15.47 4.61 -0.66
C LEU A 349 14.91 5.92 -1.23
N ILE A 350 15.55 6.46 -2.27
CA ILE A 350 15.20 7.71 -2.94
C ILE A 350 14.28 7.47 -4.16
N LEU A 351 13.86 6.22 -4.43
CA LEU A 351 13.12 5.85 -5.66
C LEU A 351 11.81 6.64 -5.86
N GLY A 352 11.21 7.17 -4.79
CA GLY A 352 10.05 8.07 -4.86
C GLY A 352 10.32 9.36 -5.64
N ASN A 353 11.56 9.84 -5.70
CA ASN A 353 11.94 11.05 -6.44
C ASN A 353 11.98 10.87 -7.96
N ILE A 354 11.63 9.68 -8.48
CA ILE A 354 11.53 9.44 -9.93
C ILE A 354 10.42 10.28 -10.59
N VAL A 355 9.53 10.86 -9.78
CA VAL A 355 8.51 11.81 -10.21
C VAL A 355 9.12 13.16 -10.63
N ASP A 356 10.28 13.57 -10.09
CA ASP A 356 10.91 14.86 -10.38
C ASP A 356 11.39 14.98 -11.84
N PRO A 357 12.13 14.00 -12.41
CA PRO A 357 12.43 13.98 -13.84
C PRO A 357 11.19 14.09 -14.72
N PHE A 358 10.07 13.46 -14.32
CA PHE A 358 8.81 13.53 -15.05
C PHE A 358 8.24 14.96 -15.06
N PHE A 359 8.26 15.67 -13.92
CA PHE A 359 7.86 17.07 -13.86
C PHE A 359 8.76 17.96 -14.70
N PHE A 360 10.07 17.75 -14.65
CA PHE A 360 11.04 18.51 -15.45
C PHE A 360 10.77 18.39 -16.95
N VAL A 361 10.65 17.16 -17.46
CA VAL A 361 10.36 16.90 -18.89
C VAL A 361 8.99 17.48 -19.28
N SER A 362 7.99 17.34 -18.41
CA SER A 362 6.65 17.89 -18.65
C SER A 362 6.66 19.42 -18.71
N GLY A 363 7.40 20.10 -17.83
CA GLY A 363 7.59 21.55 -17.86
C GLY A 363 8.33 22.03 -19.09
N PHE A 364 9.38 21.31 -19.52
CA PHE A 364 10.12 21.62 -20.74
C PHE A 364 9.24 21.52 -22.00
N LEU A 365 8.48 20.43 -22.14
CA LEU A 365 7.53 20.25 -23.25
C LEU A 365 6.41 21.30 -23.23
N MET A 366 5.93 21.68 -22.04
CA MET A 366 4.95 22.76 -21.89
C MET A 366 5.53 24.09 -22.40
N TYR A 367 6.75 24.45 -22.02
CA TYR A 367 7.42 25.67 -22.49
C TYR A 367 7.52 25.71 -24.02
N LEU A 368 7.99 24.64 -24.67
CA LEU A 368 8.14 24.58 -26.13
C LEU A 368 6.80 24.72 -26.86
N ASN A 369 5.74 24.10 -26.34
CA ASN A 369 4.42 24.16 -26.95
C ASN A 369 3.74 25.53 -26.73
N MET A 370 3.88 26.11 -25.54
CA MET A 370 3.23 27.37 -25.21
C MET A 370 3.93 28.59 -25.80
N SER A 371 5.26 28.61 -25.84
CA SER A 371 6.03 29.71 -26.45
C SER A 371 5.64 29.95 -27.91
N LYS A 372 5.53 28.87 -28.70
CA LYS A 372 5.04 28.92 -30.10
C LYS A 372 3.61 29.45 -30.21
N SER A 373 2.73 29.13 -29.25
CA SER A 373 1.34 29.59 -29.25
C SER A 373 1.23 31.08 -28.88
N PHE A 374 2.00 31.56 -27.91
CA PHE A 374 1.93 32.95 -27.46
C PHE A 374 2.55 33.96 -28.43
N GLN A 375 3.50 33.54 -29.29
CA GLN A 375 4.04 34.42 -30.35
C GLN A 375 2.99 34.85 -31.39
N LYS A 376 1.90 34.09 -31.56
CA LYS A 376 0.94 34.27 -32.65
C LYS A 376 -0.35 35.03 -32.26
N SER A 377 -0.44 35.65 -31.08
CA SER A 377 -1.74 36.13 -30.58
C SER A 377 -1.67 37.40 -29.72
N GLU A 378 -2.60 38.32 -29.96
CA GLU A 378 -2.79 39.54 -29.15
C GLU A 378 -3.49 39.28 -27.79
N ASN A 379 -4.34 38.25 -27.69
CA ASN A 379 -5.18 37.99 -26.50
C ASN A 379 -4.59 36.90 -25.57
N GLY A 380 -3.53 37.25 -24.84
CA GLY A 380 -2.79 36.33 -23.97
C GLY A 380 -3.61 35.63 -22.88
N LEU A 381 -4.49 36.34 -22.16
CA LEU A 381 -5.26 35.76 -21.04
C LEU A 381 -6.23 34.66 -21.48
N LYS A 382 -6.92 34.85 -22.61
CA LYS A 382 -7.84 33.83 -23.15
C LYS A 382 -7.10 32.54 -23.51
N LYS A 383 -5.87 32.64 -24.02
CA LYS A 383 -5.03 31.46 -24.32
C LYS A 383 -4.57 30.72 -23.06
N ILE A 384 -4.22 31.45 -22.00
CA ILE A 384 -3.86 30.84 -20.70
C ILE A 384 -5.04 30.02 -20.17
N ILE A 385 -6.22 30.66 -20.08
CA ILE A 385 -7.42 30.02 -19.56
C ILE A 385 -7.80 28.82 -20.43
N SER A 386 -7.78 28.96 -21.76
CA SER A 386 -8.07 27.87 -22.69
C SER A 386 -7.09 26.71 -22.55
N ALA A 387 -5.79 26.97 -22.39
CA ALA A 387 -4.79 25.92 -22.21
C ALA A 387 -5.01 25.13 -20.90
N ILE A 388 -5.35 25.84 -19.80
CA ILE A 388 -5.68 25.21 -18.52
C ILE A 388 -6.95 24.37 -18.65
N ILE A 389 -8.04 24.94 -19.16
CA ILE A 389 -9.32 24.22 -19.31
C ILE A 389 -9.16 22.97 -20.18
N ASN A 390 -8.48 23.09 -21.33
CA ASN A 390 -8.26 21.94 -22.23
C ASN A 390 -7.47 20.81 -21.54
N ARG A 391 -6.51 21.16 -20.69
CA ARG A 391 -5.75 20.16 -19.92
C ARG A 391 -6.62 19.49 -18.87
N MET A 392 -7.43 20.28 -18.16
CA MET A 392 -8.35 19.76 -17.14
C MET A 392 -9.39 18.83 -17.75
N LEU A 393 -10.01 19.22 -18.86
CA LEU A 393 -10.97 18.38 -19.59
C LEU A 393 -10.37 17.08 -20.13
N ARG A 394 -9.05 17.06 -20.39
CA ARG A 394 -8.34 15.84 -20.81
C ARG A 394 -8.09 14.87 -19.65
N LEU A 395 -7.76 15.37 -18.47
CA LEU A 395 -7.37 14.55 -17.31
C LEU A 395 -8.57 14.11 -16.46
N LEU A 396 -9.49 15.04 -16.21
CA LEU A 396 -10.57 14.89 -15.23
C LEU A 396 -11.50 13.70 -15.49
N PRO A 397 -11.93 13.40 -16.74
CA PRO A 397 -12.89 12.30 -16.96
C PRO A 397 -12.35 10.94 -16.52
N ALA A 398 -11.12 10.60 -16.93
CA ALA A 398 -10.47 9.36 -16.52
C ALA A 398 -10.22 9.34 -15.00
N TYR A 399 -9.86 10.49 -14.44
CA TYR A 399 -9.61 10.63 -13.01
C TYR A 399 -10.87 10.38 -12.17
N CYS A 400 -12.01 10.95 -12.58
CA CYS A 400 -13.30 10.71 -11.95
C CYS A 400 -13.73 9.24 -12.02
N ILE A 401 -13.52 8.58 -13.15
CA ILE A 401 -13.84 7.16 -13.32
C ILE A 401 -13.02 6.30 -12.36
N MET A 402 -11.71 6.55 -12.25
CA MET A 402 -10.85 5.81 -11.32
C MET A 402 -11.27 5.98 -9.85
N MET A 403 -11.64 7.20 -9.45
CA MET A 403 -12.17 7.46 -8.11
C MET A 403 -13.50 6.74 -7.87
N ALA A 404 -14.42 6.77 -8.85
CA ALA A 404 -15.70 6.08 -8.74
C ALA A 404 -15.51 4.56 -8.64
N ILE A 405 -14.61 3.97 -9.42
CA ILE A 405 -14.26 2.54 -9.33
C ILE A 405 -13.72 2.20 -7.94
N THR A 406 -12.76 2.99 -7.43
CA THR A 406 -12.14 2.75 -6.12
C THR A 406 -13.15 2.90 -4.98
N SER A 407 -14.04 3.88 -5.07
CA SER A 407 -15.00 4.20 -4.00
C SER A 407 -16.23 3.29 -4.00
N HIS A 408 -16.62 2.76 -5.15
CA HIS A 408 -17.90 2.06 -5.27
C HIS A 408 -17.76 0.61 -5.73
N ILE A 409 -16.82 0.28 -6.62
CA ILE A 409 -16.72 -1.06 -7.20
C ILE A 409 -15.70 -1.92 -6.46
N LEU A 410 -14.49 -1.38 -6.25
CA LEU A 410 -13.37 -2.09 -5.64
C LEU A 410 -13.70 -2.78 -4.31
N PRO A 411 -14.44 -2.20 -3.33
CA PRO A 411 -14.70 -2.88 -2.06
C PRO A 411 -15.48 -4.20 -2.18
N HIS A 412 -16.12 -4.47 -3.31
CA HIS A 412 -16.88 -5.70 -3.58
C HIS A 412 -16.11 -6.75 -4.40
N LEU A 413 -14.89 -6.46 -4.87
CA LEU A 413 -14.16 -7.34 -5.78
C LEU A 413 -13.27 -8.39 -5.08
N GLY A 414 -13.13 -8.32 -3.76
CA GLY A 414 -12.24 -9.19 -3.01
C GLY A 414 -12.74 -9.50 -1.61
N ASN A 415 -12.02 -10.40 -0.96
CA ASN A 415 -12.23 -10.91 0.38
C ASN A 415 -10.88 -11.19 1.03
N GLY A 416 -10.88 -11.42 2.35
CA GLY A 416 -9.67 -11.82 3.09
C GLY A 416 -9.47 -11.03 4.38
N PRO A 417 -8.50 -11.45 5.21
CA PRO A 417 -8.34 -10.98 6.59
C PRO A 417 -7.98 -9.50 6.71
N LEU A 418 -7.35 -8.92 5.68
CA LEU A 418 -6.95 -7.50 5.64
C LEU A 418 -7.83 -6.66 4.71
N TRP A 419 -8.73 -7.28 3.94
CA TRP A 419 -9.54 -6.59 2.94
C TRP A 419 -10.42 -5.49 3.53
N PRO A 420 -11.13 -5.70 4.66
CA PRO A 420 -11.89 -4.64 5.31
C PRO A 420 -11.03 -3.44 5.71
N LYS A 421 -9.85 -3.71 6.29
CA LYS A 421 -8.95 -2.66 6.74
C LYS A 421 -8.39 -1.84 5.60
N MET A 422 -7.97 -2.51 4.52
CA MET A 422 -7.27 -1.86 3.42
C MET A 422 -8.23 -1.24 2.42
N ILE A 423 -9.29 -1.94 2.01
CA ILE A 423 -10.11 -1.51 0.88
C ILE A 423 -11.39 -0.81 1.35
N TRP A 424 -12.05 -1.29 2.42
CA TRP A 424 -13.28 -0.64 2.88
C TRP A 424 -12.98 0.73 3.49
N GLU A 425 -11.92 0.87 4.30
CA GLU A 425 -11.52 2.18 4.82
C GLU A 425 -11.12 3.17 3.72
N GLU A 426 -10.33 2.74 2.73
CA GLU A 426 -9.97 3.57 1.56
C GLU A 426 -11.22 4.00 0.77
N SER A 427 -12.18 3.10 0.56
CA SER A 427 -13.47 3.40 -0.06
C SER A 427 -14.21 4.51 0.70
N GLU A 428 -14.33 4.41 2.03
CA GLU A 428 -14.99 5.42 2.87
C GLU A 428 -14.25 6.77 2.85
N ILE A 429 -12.92 6.76 2.91
CA ILE A 429 -12.10 7.97 2.80
C ILE A 429 -12.35 8.63 1.45
N CYS A 430 -12.36 7.86 0.37
CA CYS A 430 -12.65 8.36 -0.97
C CYS A 430 -14.05 8.94 -1.11
N LYS A 431 -15.09 8.27 -0.58
CA LYS A 431 -16.46 8.81 -0.56
C LYS A 431 -16.56 10.15 0.19
N LYS A 432 -15.73 10.36 1.21
CA LYS A 432 -15.72 11.59 2.02
C LYS A 432 -14.86 12.71 1.43
N TYR A 433 -13.72 12.38 0.82
CA TYR A 433 -12.69 13.34 0.41
C TYR A 433 -12.44 13.42 -1.11
N TRP A 434 -13.27 12.80 -1.96
CA TRP A 434 -13.17 12.85 -3.43
C TRP A 434 -12.97 14.27 -4.01
N TRP A 435 -13.61 15.28 -3.41
CA TRP A 435 -13.55 16.67 -3.85
C TRP A 435 -12.12 17.24 -3.83
N THR A 436 -11.26 16.75 -2.93
CA THR A 436 -9.85 17.20 -2.82
C THR A 436 -9.06 16.87 -4.08
N ASN A 437 -9.34 15.71 -4.68
CA ASN A 437 -8.75 15.26 -5.94
C ASN A 437 -9.30 16.06 -7.12
N LEU A 438 -10.60 16.39 -7.16
CA LEU A 438 -11.16 17.23 -8.23
C LEU A 438 -10.62 18.65 -8.25
N LEU A 439 -10.32 19.20 -7.06
CA LEU A 439 -9.69 20.51 -6.93
C LEU A 439 -8.16 20.46 -7.12
N PHE A 440 -7.58 19.26 -7.31
CA PHE A 440 -6.14 19.05 -7.43
C PHE A 440 -5.37 19.62 -6.24
N ILE A 441 -5.88 19.41 -5.02
CA ILE A 441 -5.25 19.86 -3.75
C ILE A 441 -5.00 18.70 -2.78
N SER A 442 -5.10 17.46 -3.25
CA SER A 442 -4.92 16.27 -2.39
C SER A 442 -3.55 16.22 -1.73
N ASN A 443 -2.51 16.82 -2.32
CA ASN A 443 -1.16 16.93 -1.76
C ASN A 443 -1.03 17.88 -0.56
N PHE A 444 -2.08 18.67 -0.24
CA PHE A 444 -2.11 19.54 0.94
C PHE A 444 -2.93 18.94 2.09
N ILE A 445 -3.58 17.82 1.86
CA ILE A 445 -4.38 17.11 2.85
C ILE A 445 -3.48 16.11 3.58
N ASP A 446 -3.73 15.92 4.87
CA ASP A 446 -3.04 14.88 5.64
C ASP A 446 -3.23 13.52 4.98
N ILE A 447 -2.16 12.73 4.93
CA ILE A 447 -2.11 11.40 4.31
C ILE A 447 -3.28 10.51 4.77
N LYS A 448 -3.69 10.62 6.04
CA LYS A 448 -4.81 9.86 6.61
C LYS A 448 -6.15 10.10 5.92
N TYR A 449 -6.33 11.24 5.27
CA TYR A 449 -7.56 11.62 4.59
C TYR A 449 -7.40 11.67 3.05
N GLY A 450 -6.27 11.21 2.54
CA GLY A 450 -5.97 11.20 1.12
C GLY A 450 -6.71 10.08 0.40
N CYS A 451 -7.65 10.41 -0.48
CA CYS A 451 -8.23 9.44 -1.39
C CYS A 451 -7.25 9.12 -2.52
N LEU A 452 -6.93 7.84 -2.73
CA LEU A 452 -5.94 7.40 -3.73
C LEU A 452 -4.61 8.12 -3.52
N ILE A 453 -3.92 7.83 -2.42
CA ILE A 453 -2.69 8.52 -1.99
C ILE A 453 -1.68 8.70 -3.13
N VAL A 454 -1.52 7.70 -3.99
CA VAL A 454 -0.60 7.71 -5.14
C VAL A 454 -0.87 8.87 -6.11
N ASN A 455 -2.10 9.37 -6.20
CA ASN A 455 -2.46 10.42 -7.15
C ASN A 455 -2.03 11.84 -6.73
N TYR A 456 -1.32 12.00 -5.61
CA TYR A 456 -0.76 13.29 -5.23
C TYR A 456 0.07 13.94 -6.36
N TYR A 457 0.81 13.14 -7.14
CA TYR A 457 1.64 13.66 -8.22
C TYR A 457 0.81 14.27 -9.36
N VAL A 458 -0.43 13.80 -9.57
CA VAL A 458 -1.36 14.37 -10.57
C VAL A 458 -1.79 15.77 -10.14
N SER A 459 -2.06 15.97 -8.85
CA SER A 459 -2.32 17.30 -8.27
C SER A 459 -1.13 18.23 -8.49
N CYS A 460 0.09 17.79 -8.21
CA CYS A 460 1.31 18.54 -8.47
C CYS A 460 1.49 18.87 -9.96
N ASP A 461 1.25 17.91 -10.87
CA ASP A 461 1.37 18.11 -12.32
C ASP A 461 0.41 19.21 -12.82
N VAL A 462 -0.82 19.28 -12.30
CA VAL A 462 -1.77 20.36 -12.63
C VAL A 462 -1.34 21.69 -12.06
N GLN A 463 -0.92 21.74 -10.80
CA GLN A 463 -0.44 22.96 -10.15
C GLN A 463 0.79 23.54 -10.88
N PHE A 464 1.79 22.72 -11.18
CA PHE A 464 2.99 23.11 -11.91
C PHE A 464 2.68 23.55 -13.33
N PHE A 465 1.71 22.94 -14.00
CA PHE A 465 1.28 23.42 -15.32
C PHE A 465 0.66 24.82 -15.24
N ILE A 466 -0.21 25.09 -14.25
CA ILE A 466 -0.83 26.41 -14.08
C ILE A 466 0.25 27.47 -13.82
N ILE A 467 1.14 27.23 -12.84
CA ILE A 467 2.27 28.12 -12.52
C ILE A 467 3.17 28.30 -13.75
N GLY A 468 3.49 27.20 -14.43
CA GLY A 468 4.32 27.18 -15.62
C GLY A 468 3.78 28.04 -16.77
N VAL A 469 2.49 27.91 -17.09
CA VAL A 469 1.84 28.74 -18.13
C VAL A 469 1.90 30.23 -17.78
N ILE A 470 1.72 30.59 -16.50
CA ILE A 470 1.82 31.98 -16.02
C ILE A 470 3.24 32.52 -16.19
N ILE A 471 4.26 31.74 -15.80
CA ILE A 471 5.68 32.12 -15.95
C ILE A 471 6.02 32.32 -17.42
N VAL A 472 5.65 31.37 -18.29
CA VAL A 472 5.90 31.46 -19.73
C VAL A 472 5.21 32.68 -20.31
N TYR A 473 3.96 32.96 -19.94
CA TYR A 473 3.27 34.16 -20.38
C TYR A 473 3.99 35.45 -19.94
N ALA A 474 4.39 35.54 -18.67
CA ALA A 474 5.13 36.70 -18.16
C ALA A 474 6.46 36.91 -18.88
N TYR A 475 7.19 35.82 -19.15
CA TYR A 475 8.43 35.83 -19.92
C TYR A 475 8.24 36.30 -21.36
N MET A 476 7.22 35.77 -22.05
CA MET A 476 6.90 36.15 -23.43
C MET A 476 6.42 37.60 -23.55
N LYS A 477 5.72 38.13 -22.54
CA LYS A 477 5.28 39.52 -22.51
C LYS A 477 6.42 40.48 -22.18
N ASN A 478 7.27 40.12 -21.22
CA ASN A 478 8.47 40.88 -20.89
C ASN A 478 9.52 40.00 -20.21
N THR A 479 10.62 39.78 -20.90
CA THR A 479 11.74 38.92 -20.48
C THR A 479 12.26 39.27 -19.09
N LYS A 480 12.37 40.56 -18.73
CA LYS A 480 12.90 40.98 -17.42
C LYS A 480 11.93 40.64 -16.27
N TYR A 481 10.62 40.73 -16.50
CA TYR A 481 9.64 40.34 -15.49
C TYR A 481 9.57 38.82 -15.37
N GLY A 482 9.59 38.08 -16.49
CA GLY A 482 9.61 36.62 -16.48
C GLY A 482 10.82 36.04 -15.75
N ILE A 483 12.03 36.56 -16.03
CA ILE A 483 13.26 36.12 -15.33
C ILE A 483 13.18 36.42 -13.83
N ARG A 484 12.71 37.62 -13.44
CA ARG A 484 12.54 37.95 -12.01
C ARG A 484 11.53 37.04 -11.32
N LEU A 485 10.40 36.76 -11.97
CA LEU A 485 9.38 35.86 -11.44
C LEU A 485 9.94 34.43 -11.28
N LEU A 486 10.62 33.91 -12.30
CA LEU A 486 11.25 32.59 -12.26
C LEU A 486 12.31 32.51 -11.15
N ALA A 487 13.19 33.50 -11.04
CA ALA A 487 14.22 33.55 -9.99
C ALA A 487 13.61 33.64 -8.58
N SER A 488 12.52 34.41 -8.42
CA SER A 488 11.78 34.51 -7.16
C SER A 488 11.15 33.17 -6.76
N ILE A 489 10.51 32.48 -7.71
CA ILE A 489 9.88 31.18 -7.45
C ILE A 489 10.94 30.12 -7.13
N LEU A 490 12.06 30.10 -7.87
CA LEU A 490 13.17 29.19 -7.61
C LEU A 490 13.80 29.44 -6.23
N SER A 491 13.94 30.71 -5.84
CA SER A 491 14.45 31.06 -4.51
C SER A 491 13.49 30.59 -3.42
N LEU A 492 12.18 30.78 -3.61
CA LEU A 492 11.16 30.34 -2.68
C LEU A 492 11.11 28.80 -2.58
N SER A 493 11.22 28.09 -3.71
CA SER A 493 11.18 26.62 -3.74
C SER A 493 12.39 25.98 -3.07
N LEU A 494 13.52 26.68 -2.98
CA LEU A 494 14.70 26.23 -2.23
C LEU A 494 14.61 26.63 -0.75
N PHE A 495 14.17 27.86 -0.48
CA PHE A 495 14.19 28.43 0.86
C PHE A 495 13.10 27.87 1.78
N VAL A 496 11.89 27.62 1.26
CA VAL A 496 10.78 27.09 2.07
C VAL A 496 11.09 25.69 2.58
N PRO A 497 11.47 24.69 1.75
CA PRO A 497 11.84 23.38 2.26
C PRO A 497 13.04 23.43 3.21
N PHE A 498 14.04 24.29 2.94
CA PHE A 498 15.17 24.50 3.83
C PHE A 498 14.71 24.96 5.23
N LEU A 499 13.87 26.00 5.29
CA LEU A 499 13.32 26.51 6.56
C LEU A 499 12.48 25.46 7.28
N VAL A 500 11.59 24.77 6.57
CA VAL A 500 10.74 23.73 7.16
C VAL A 500 11.61 22.62 7.73
N THR A 501 12.58 22.12 6.98
CA THR A 501 13.50 21.06 7.42
C THR A 501 14.30 21.51 8.64
N PHE A 502 14.84 22.73 8.62
CA PHE A 502 15.63 23.29 9.71
C PHE A 502 14.80 23.49 10.99
N LEU A 503 13.58 24.02 10.88
CA LEU A 503 12.72 24.31 12.03
C LEU A 503 12.07 23.05 12.60
N THR A 504 11.64 22.12 11.73
CA THR A 504 10.94 20.90 12.16
C THR A 504 11.88 19.75 12.45
N LYS A 505 13.18 19.89 12.17
CA LYS A 505 14.20 18.83 12.28
C LYS A 505 13.80 17.54 11.56
N ARG A 506 12.99 17.65 10.51
CA ARG A 506 12.60 16.52 9.65
C ARG A 506 13.78 16.13 8.76
N PHE A 507 13.78 14.89 8.29
CA PHE A 507 14.67 14.49 7.20
C PHE A 507 14.28 15.25 5.93
N GLY A 508 15.27 15.75 5.18
CA GLY A 508 15.05 16.50 3.93
C GLY A 508 14.67 15.61 2.73
N ILE A 509 14.53 14.31 2.95
CA ILE A 509 14.13 13.30 1.97
C ILE A 509 13.02 12.48 2.62
N ASP A 510 11.94 12.26 1.87
CA ASP A 510 10.88 11.33 2.26
C ASP A 510 11.45 9.91 2.22
N MET A 511 11.88 9.44 3.39
CA MET A 511 12.21 8.03 3.57
C MET A 511 10.89 7.26 3.62
N LEU A 512 10.84 6.12 2.93
CA LEU A 512 9.80 5.14 3.19
C LEU A 512 9.89 4.79 4.69
N TYR A 513 8.77 4.64 5.39
CA TYR A 513 8.81 4.21 6.79
C TYR A 513 8.39 2.75 6.84
N ILE A 514 9.19 1.91 7.52
CA ILE A 514 8.78 0.54 7.81
C ILE A 514 7.95 0.59 9.09
N THR A 515 6.62 0.50 9.00
CA THR A 515 5.71 0.53 10.17
C THR A 515 5.05 -0.81 10.45
#